data_AF-A0A939QSL4-F1
#
_entry.id   AF-A0A939QSL4-F1
#
_cell.length_a   1.000
_cell.length_b   1.000
_cell.length_c   1.000
_cell.angle_alpha   90.00
_cell.angle_beta   90.00
_cell.angle_gamma   90.00
#
_symmetry.space_group_name_H-M   'P 1'
#
loop_
_entity.id
_entity.type
_entity.pdbx_description
1 polymer ?
#
loop_
_entity_poly.entity_id
_entity_poly.type
_entity_poly.pdbx_seq_one_letter_code
_entity_poly.pdbx_strand_id
1 'polypeptide(L)'
;MSNRLFIERTRFTSLDSSGNTVDESWGFRAYDDFATTYNNGCASLDELIAQSPEDLIRSLALDPIAGRPFVRFACEANQPIFIDDQPVEVPQDVADMVFKD
;
A
#
# COMPACT_ATOMS: atom_id res chain seq x y z
N MET A 1 4.63 -13.16 -16.56
CA MET A 1 4.33 -12.03 -15.65
C MET A 1 3.32 -12.54 -14.65
N SER A 2 3.65 -12.49 -13.35
CA SER A 2 2.70 -12.85 -12.30
C SER A 2 2.22 -11.53 -11.73
N ASN A 3 0.97 -11.16 -11.99
CA ASN A 3 0.41 -9.87 -11.59
C ASN A 3 0.20 -9.81 -10.07
N ARG A 4 1.26 -9.97 -9.29
CA ARG A 4 1.24 -10.00 -7.83
C ARG A 4 1.25 -8.57 -7.34
N LEU A 5 0.42 -8.32 -6.33
CA LEU A 5 0.39 -7.04 -5.64
C LEU A 5 1.38 -7.05 -4.47
N PHE A 6 2.22 -6.02 -4.41
CA PHE A 6 3.17 -5.79 -3.34
C PHE A 6 2.82 -4.50 -2.59
N ILE A 7 3.05 -4.50 -1.28
CA ILE A 7 3.09 -3.29 -0.45
C ILE A 7 4.40 -3.30 0.32
N GLU A 8 5.16 -2.22 0.21
CA GLU A 8 6.43 -2.05 0.91
C GLU A 8 6.41 -0.80 1.79
N ARG A 9 6.75 -0.98 3.06
CA ARG A 9 6.94 0.16 3.99
C ARG A 9 8.08 1.04 3.49
N THR A 10 7.80 2.32 3.31
CA THR A 10 8.65 3.24 2.56
C THR A 10 8.84 4.55 3.31
N ARG A 11 10.09 5.03 3.38
CA ARG A 11 10.42 6.42 3.73
C ARG A 11 10.46 7.26 2.46
N PHE A 12 9.74 8.36 2.45
CA PHE A 12 9.70 9.34 1.39
C PHE A 12 10.56 10.53 1.78
N THR A 13 11.43 10.98 0.87
CA THR A 13 12.33 12.10 1.11
C THR A 13 12.08 13.17 0.05
N SER A 14 11.69 14.35 0.48
CA SER A 14 11.57 15.52 -0.39
C SER A 14 12.93 16.21 -0.47
N LEU A 15 13.35 16.55 -1.70
CA LEU A 15 14.63 17.18 -1.97
C LEU A 15 14.45 18.61 -2.50
N ASP A 16 15.38 19.50 -2.16
CA ASP A 16 15.51 20.78 -2.85
C ASP A 16 16.13 20.62 -4.26
N SER A 17 16.25 21.73 -4.99
CA SER A 17 16.86 21.73 -6.33
C SER A 17 18.35 21.38 -6.36
N SER A 18 19.02 21.38 -5.19
CA SER A 18 20.41 20.99 -5.03
C SER A 18 20.58 19.54 -4.57
N GLY A 19 19.46 18.82 -4.33
CA GLY A 19 19.44 17.45 -3.85
C GLY A 19 19.55 17.29 -2.34
N ASN A 20 19.42 18.37 -1.55
CA ASN A 20 19.41 18.27 -0.09
C ASN A 20 18.02 17.89 0.41
N THR A 21 17.96 17.06 1.45
CA THR A 21 16.70 16.73 2.13
C THR A 21 16.08 17.96 2.79
N VAL A 22 14.81 18.23 2.47
CA VAL A 22 14.03 19.30 3.11
C VAL A 22 12.89 18.79 3.97
N ASP A 23 12.40 17.59 3.69
CA ASP A 23 11.30 16.97 4.43
C ASP A 23 11.34 15.45 4.31
N GLU A 24 10.80 14.76 5.31
CA GLU A 24 10.65 13.31 5.34
C GLU A 24 9.23 12.93 5.74
N SER A 25 8.66 11.94 5.07
CA SER A 25 7.39 11.33 5.45
C SER A 25 7.47 9.81 5.36
N TRP A 26 6.53 9.12 6.00
CA TRP A 26 6.50 7.66 6.06
C TRP A 26 5.18 7.13 5.56
N GLY A 27 5.21 5.92 5.02
CA GLY A 27 4.01 5.21 4.61
C GLY A 27 4.37 3.97 3.82
N PHE A 28 3.71 3.75 2.69
CA PHE A 28 3.99 2.60 1.84
C PHE A 28 3.87 2.92 0.36
N ARG A 29 4.55 2.10 -0.44
CA ARG A 29 4.36 1.99 -1.87
C ARG A 29 3.58 0.71 -2.14
N ALA A 30 2.51 0.78 -2.93
CA ALA A 30 1.78 -0.38 -3.41
C ALA A 30 1.95 -0.49 -4.93
N TYR A 31 2.26 -1.68 -5.45
CA TYR A 31 2.56 -1.85 -6.87
C TYR A 31 2.33 -3.28 -7.37
N ASP A 32 2.11 -3.40 -8.67
CA ASP A 32 2.15 -4.65 -9.41
C ASP A 32 3.07 -4.52 -10.65
N ASP A 33 2.95 -5.43 -11.61
CA ASP A 33 3.75 -5.41 -12.85
C ASP A 33 3.44 -4.20 -13.76
N PHE A 34 2.33 -3.47 -13.54
CA PHE A 34 1.80 -2.46 -14.46
C PHE A 34 1.64 -1.07 -13.84
N ALA A 35 1.40 -0.98 -12.54
CA ALA A 35 1.05 0.26 -11.87
C ALA A 35 1.70 0.37 -10.49
N THR A 36 1.75 1.60 -9.98
CA THR A 36 2.25 1.91 -8.64
C THR A 36 1.41 3.05 -8.06
N THR A 37 1.13 2.98 -6.77
CA THR A 37 0.55 4.04 -5.97
C THR A 37 1.29 4.16 -4.64
N TYR A 38 1.04 5.26 -3.93
CA TYR A 38 1.71 5.58 -2.69
C TYR A 38 0.70 6.08 -1.66
N ASN A 39 0.98 5.79 -0.40
CA ASN A 39 0.37 6.46 0.72
C ASN A 39 1.52 6.88 1.65
N ASN A 40 1.67 8.17 1.91
CA ASN A 40 2.72 8.70 2.77
C ASN A 40 2.13 9.47 3.98
N GLY A 41 1.00 8.97 4.50
CA GLY A 41 0.23 9.63 5.54
C GLY A 41 0.75 9.47 6.98
N CYS A 42 1.83 8.73 7.21
CA CYS A 42 2.39 8.55 8.55
C CYS A 42 3.33 9.70 8.90
N ALA A 43 3.15 10.28 10.09
CA ALA A 43 3.95 11.38 10.59
C ALA A 43 5.33 10.93 11.14
N SER A 44 5.51 9.63 11.37
CA SER A 44 6.76 9.07 11.89
C SER A 44 6.99 7.63 11.44
N LEU A 45 8.25 7.16 11.57
CA LEU A 45 8.61 5.76 11.35
C LEU A 45 7.91 4.82 12.33
N ASP A 46 7.82 5.22 13.61
CA ASP A 46 7.19 4.39 14.65
C ASP A 46 5.71 4.15 14.36
N GLU A 47 5.00 5.16 13.83
CA GLU A 47 3.62 5.02 13.39
C GLU A 47 3.49 4.01 12.24
N LEU A 48 4.39 4.06 11.24
CA LEU A 48 4.39 3.11 10.13
C LEU A 48 4.68 1.67 10.57
N ILE A 49 5.64 1.49 11.49
CA ILE A 49 6.00 0.16 12.02
C ILE A 49 4.87 -0.41 12.88
N ALA A 50 4.13 0.45 13.59
CA ALA A 50 3.00 0.03 14.43
C ALA A 50 1.79 -0.47 13.61
N GLN A 51 1.67 -0.10 12.34
CA GLN A 51 0.60 -0.62 11.47
C GLN A 51 0.81 -2.10 11.18
N SER A 52 -0.24 -2.90 11.36
CA SER A 52 -0.21 -4.30 10.93
C SER A 52 -0.23 -4.43 9.40
N PRO A 53 0.18 -5.57 8.83
CA PRO A 53 0.02 -5.82 7.39
C PRO A 53 -1.43 -5.64 6.91
N GLU A 54 -2.42 -6.04 7.71
CA GLU A 54 -3.85 -5.87 7.43
C GLU A 54 -4.26 -4.40 7.42
N ASP A 55 -3.68 -3.57 8.30
CA ASP A 55 -3.92 -2.12 8.31
C ASP A 55 -3.39 -1.44 7.04
N LEU A 56 -2.25 -1.89 6.52
CA LEU A 56 -1.72 -1.39 5.25
C LEU A 56 -2.65 -1.72 4.07
N ILE A 57 -3.17 -2.96 4.03
CA ILE A 57 -4.15 -3.37 3.01
C ILE A 57 -5.43 -2.52 3.12
N ARG A 58 -5.92 -2.31 4.34
CA ARG A 58 -7.10 -1.48 4.59
C ARG A 58 -6.86 -0.03 4.16
N SER A 59 -5.72 0.54 4.51
CA SER A 59 -5.31 1.90 4.12
C SER A 59 -5.24 2.06 2.60
N LEU A 60 -4.68 1.07 1.89
CA LEU A 60 -4.68 1.06 0.42
C LEU A 60 -6.10 1.03 -0.15
N ALA A 61 -6.99 0.20 0.42
CA ALA A 61 -8.35 0.05 -0.06
C ALA A 61 -9.26 1.28 0.18
N LEU A 62 -8.87 2.18 1.09
CA LEU A 62 -9.60 3.42 1.37
C LEU A 62 -9.49 4.44 0.23
N ASP A 63 -8.42 4.43 -0.56
CA ASP A 63 -8.31 5.28 -1.76
C ASP A 63 -9.17 4.68 -2.90
N PRO A 64 -10.31 5.29 -3.25
CA PRO A 64 -11.23 4.72 -4.23
C PRO A 64 -10.70 4.78 -5.67
N ILE A 65 -9.71 5.62 -5.96
CA ILE A 65 -9.23 5.87 -7.32
C ILE A 65 -8.02 5.00 -7.61
N ALA A 66 -6.97 5.10 -6.80
CA ALA A 66 -5.71 4.44 -7.11
C ALA A 66 -5.54 3.13 -6.35
N GLY A 67 -5.93 3.06 -5.07
CA GLY A 67 -5.62 1.94 -4.19
C GLY A 67 -6.65 0.80 -4.20
N ARG A 68 -7.94 1.11 -4.11
CA ARG A 68 -9.03 0.12 -4.12
C ARG A 68 -8.99 -0.82 -5.33
N PRO A 69 -8.70 -0.37 -6.56
CA PRO A 69 -8.59 -1.27 -7.71
C PRO A 69 -7.52 -2.37 -7.53
N PHE A 70 -6.39 -2.06 -6.89
CA PHE A 70 -5.36 -3.07 -6.60
C PHE A 70 -5.88 -4.16 -5.66
N VAL A 71 -6.51 -3.76 -4.56
CA VAL A 71 -7.05 -4.71 -3.56
C VAL A 71 -8.19 -5.53 -4.16
N ARG A 72 -9.08 -4.89 -4.94
CA ARG A 72 -10.14 -5.58 -5.68
C ARG A 72 -9.57 -6.62 -6.65
N PHE A 73 -8.53 -6.27 -7.40
CA PHE A 73 -7.86 -7.21 -8.29
C PHE A 73 -7.31 -8.43 -7.54
N ALA A 74 -6.65 -8.22 -6.40
CA ALA A 74 -6.13 -9.33 -5.58
C ALA A 74 -7.26 -10.28 -5.12
N CYS A 75 -8.40 -9.71 -4.70
CA CYS A 75 -9.61 -10.48 -4.36
C CYS A 75 -10.16 -11.27 -5.55
N GLU A 76 -10.35 -10.63 -6.71
CA GLU A 76 -10.90 -11.26 -7.93
C GLU A 76 -9.97 -12.37 -8.45
N ALA A 77 -8.66 -12.19 -8.31
CA ALA A 77 -7.64 -13.18 -8.68
C ALA A 77 -7.47 -14.31 -7.65
N ASN A 78 -8.09 -14.19 -6.46
CA ASN A 78 -7.89 -15.08 -5.31
C ASN A 78 -6.39 -15.25 -4.99
N GLN A 79 -5.69 -14.12 -4.88
CA GLN A 79 -4.26 -14.05 -4.59
C GLN A 79 -3.98 -13.26 -3.31
N PRO A 80 -2.98 -13.67 -2.52
CA PRO A 80 -2.53 -12.88 -1.40
C PRO A 80 -1.85 -11.59 -1.88
N ILE A 81 -1.81 -10.60 -0.99
CA ILE A 81 -1.02 -9.38 -1.16
C ILE A 81 0.32 -9.59 -0.45
N PHE A 82 1.42 -9.27 -1.09
CA PHE A 82 2.77 -9.42 -0.51
C PHE A 82 3.15 -8.15 0.24
N ILE A 83 3.19 -8.21 1.57
CA ILE A 83 3.57 -7.10 2.44
C ILE A 83 4.99 -7.35 2.94
N ASP A 84 5.94 -6.49 2.57
CA ASP A 84 7.37 -6.66 2.87
C ASP A 84 7.84 -8.12 2.58
N ASP A 85 7.55 -8.59 1.36
CA ASP A 85 7.81 -9.94 0.84
C ASP A 85 7.04 -11.11 1.51
N GLN A 86 6.16 -10.85 2.47
CA GLN A 86 5.32 -11.88 3.11
C GLN A 86 3.91 -11.90 2.53
N PRO A 87 3.38 -13.06 2.13
CA PRO A 87 2.00 -13.16 1.65
C PRO A 87 1.01 -12.95 2.80
N VAL A 88 0.03 -12.09 2.59
CA VAL A 88 -1.05 -11.77 3.53
C VAL A 88 -2.38 -11.88 2.79
N GLU A 89 -3.31 -12.64 3.36
CA GLU A 89 -4.66 -12.75 2.83
C GLU A 89 -5.41 -11.44 3.01
N VAL A 90 -6.24 -11.07 2.04
CA VAL A 90 -7.06 -9.86 2.16
C VAL A 90 -8.08 -10.07 3.29
N PRO A 91 -8.12 -9.19 4.32
CA PRO A 91 -9.11 -9.30 5.38
C PRO A 91 -10.53 -9.27 4.81
N GLN A 92 -11.41 -10.14 5.31
CA GLN A 92 -12.77 -10.29 4.74
C GLN A 92 -13.57 -8.98 4.77
N ASP A 93 -13.42 -8.17 5.82
CA ASP A 93 -14.06 -6.85 5.92
C ASP A 93 -13.58 -5.88 4.83
N VAL A 94 -12.31 -5.97 4.44
CA VAL A 94 -11.74 -5.19 3.34
C VAL A 94 -12.21 -5.73 2.00
N ALA A 95 -12.25 -7.05 1.82
CA ALA A 95 -12.79 -7.67 0.61
C ALA A 95 -14.25 -7.23 0.37
N ASP A 96 -15.09 -7.29 1.41
CA ASP A 96 -16.48 -6.84 1.35
C ASP A 96 -16.59 -5.35 1.03
N MET A 97 -15.64 -4.53 1.48
CA MET A 97 -15.60 -3.10 1.21
C MET A 97 -15.29 -2.79 -0.25
N VAL A 98 -14.32 -3.47 -0.86
CA VAL A 98 -13.86 -3.14 -2.23
C VAL A 98 -14.87 -3.51 -3.32
N PHE A 99 -15.87 -4.33 -2.99
CA PHE A 99 -16.99 -4.70 -3.87
C PHE A 99 -18.28 -3.92 -3.59
N LYS A 100 -18.30 -3.00 -2.62
CA LYS A 100 -19.41 -2.07 -2.41
C LYS A 100 -19.21 -0.84 -3.29
N ASP A 101 -20.24 -0.55 -4.09
CA ASP A 101 -20.32 0.65 -4.94
C ASP A 101 -20.45 1.93 -4.12
#